data_AF-W9W6W4-F1
#
_entry.id   AF-W9W6W4-F1
#
_cell.length_a   1.000
_cell.length_b   1.000
_cell.length_c   1.000
_cell.angle_alpha   90.00
_cell.angle_beta   90.00
_cell.angle_gamma   90.00
#
_symmetry.space_group_name_H-M   'P 1'
#
loop_
_entity.id
_entity.type
_entity.pdbx_description
1 polymer ?
#
loop_
_entity_poly.entity_id
_entity_poly.type
_entity_poly.pdbx_seq_one_letter_code
_entity_poly.pdbx_strand_id
1 'polypeptide(L)'
;MSTSAYPPSAGASSPGSGPHSYHTPSSAATLAIAAFPALEGLKKIEFDGVGEFLMPDGLCFQRAREDLYYEQFILPDENRLFEWQSAQWMVGWEEVYIKDGKIVEDDG
;
A
#
# COMPACT_ATOMS: atom_id res chain seq x y z
N MET A 1 -27.03 30.67 -1.88
CA MET A 1 -25.80 31.41 -1.60
C MET A 1 -24.67 30.41 -1.54
N SER A 2 -23.77 30.49 -2.53
CA SER A 2 -22.55 29.68 -2.62
C SER A 2 -21.52 30.23 -1.64
N THR A 3 -20.89 29.36 -0.84
CA THR A 3 -19.57 29.62 -0.28
C THR A 3 -18.71 28.38 -0.51
N SER A 4 -18.00 28.44 -1.63
CA SER A 4 -16.76 27.73 -1.89
C SER A 4 -15.74 28.07 -0.81
N ALA A 5 -15.07 27.07 -0.25
CA ALA A 5 -13.80 27.25 0.46
C ALA A 5 -12.97 25.96 0.39
N TYR A 6 -12.21 25.84 -0.69
CA TYR A 6 -10.82 25.36 -0.65
C TYR A 6 -9.94 26.52 -1.15
N PRO A 7 -8.64 26.64 -0.80
CA PRO A 7 -7.80 25.80 0.07
C PRO A 7 -7.00 26.62 1.14
N PRO A 8 -6.01 26.02 1.83
CA PRO A 8 -4.64 26.35 1.41
C PRO A 8 -3.79 25.10 1.15
N SER A 9 -3.07 25.16 0.03
CA SER A 9 -1.89 24.38 -0.24
C SER A 9 -0.74 24.75 0.70
N ALA A 10 0.08 23.76 1.02
CA ALA A 10 1.40 23.79 1.68
C ALA A 10 1.41 23.60 3.21
N GLY A 11 1.78 22.39 3.64
CA GLY A 11 2.14 22.07 5.03
C GLY A 11 2.25 20.57 5.29
N ALA A 12 3.43 20.00 5.00
CA ALA A 12 3.90 18.65 5.35
C ALA A 12 3.05 17.46 4.84
N SER A 13 3.27 17.06 3.58
CA SER A 13 3.11 15.65 3.22
C SER A 13 4.13 14.85 4.03
N SER A 14 3.67 13.98 4.94
CA SER A 14 4.52 12.90 5.44
C SER A 14 5.10 12.17 4.22
N PRO A 15 6.41 11.93 4.15
CA PRO A 15 6.97 11.14 3.07
C PRO A 15 6.43 9.71 3.23
N GLY A 16 5.62 9.23 2.27
CA GLY A 16 5.28 7.80 2.18
C GLY A 16 3.82 7.42 2.01
N SER A 17 2.85 8.34 2.01
CA SER A 17 1.44 7.96 1.83
C SER A 17 1.07 7.89 0.35
N GLY A 18 1.14 6.69 -0.25
CA GLY A 18 0.68 6.42 -1.61
C GLY A 18 0.62 4.93 -1.92
N PRO A 19 -0.23 4.48 -2.87
CA PRO A 19 -0.30 3.09 -3.26
C PRO A 19 0.95 2.69 -4.06
N HIS A 20 1.57 1.56 -3.70
CA HIS A 20 2.64 0.93 -4.48
C HIS A 20 2.13 -0.37 -5.12
N SER A 21 2.45 -0.59 -6.39
CA SER A 21 2.17 -1.84 -7.10
C SER A 21 3.43 -2.53 -7.56
N TYR A 22 3.51 -3.84 -7.31
CA TYR A 22 4.59 -4.71 -7.77
C TYR A 22 4.03 -5.82 -8.63
N HIS A 23 4.65 -6.10 -9.78
CA HIS A 23 4.32 -7.22 -10.64
C HIS A 23 5.51 -8.18 -10.70
N THR A 24 5.24 -9.49 -10.58
CA THR A 24 6.29 -10.51 -10.56
C THR A 24 6.14 -11.42 -11.78
N PRO A 25 6.67 -11.03 -12.96
CA PRO A 25 6.67 -11.93 -14.11
C PRO A 25 7.45 -13.21 -13.76
N SER A 26 7.06 -14.34 -14.32
CA SER A 26 7.67 -15.65 -14.02
C SER A 26 9.19 -15.66 -14.19
N SER A 27 9.72 -14.89 -15.17
CA SER A 27 11.15 -14.70 -15.41
C SER A 27 11.89 -13.97 -14.28
N ALA A 28 11.22 -13.09 -13.53
CA ALA A 28 11.82 -12.37 -12.40
C ALA A 28 12.15 -13.33 -11.25
N ALA A 29 11.34 -14.39 -11.05
CA ALA A 29 11.61 -15.37 -10.01
C ALA A 29 12.93 -16.12 -10.25
N THR A 30 13.20 -16.53 -11.49
CA THR A 30 14.46 -17.20 -11.84
C THR A 30 15.67 -16.29 -11.62
N LEU A 31 15.56 -15.01 -12.01
CA LEU A 31 16.62 -14.03 -11.78
C LEU A 31 16.87 -13.79 -10.29
N ALA A 32 15.81 -13.67 -9.49
CA ALA A 32 15.91 -13.47 -8.06
C ALA A 32 16.57 -14.67 -7.35
N ILE A 33 16.19 -15.90 -7.69
CA ILE A 33 16.80 -17.12 -7.13
C ILE A 33 18.28 -17.22 -7.54
N ALA A 34 18.62 -16.90 -8.79
CA ALA A 34 20.01 -16.91 -9.25
C ALA A 34 20.87 -15.90 -8.48
N ALA A 35 20.32 -14.72 -8.15
CA ALA A 35 21.00 -13.69 -7.37
C ALA A 35 21.03 -13.99 -5.86
N PHE A 36 20.00 -14.67 -5.33
CA PHE A 36 19.89 -15.02 -3.92
C PHE A 36 19.38 -16.47 -3.75
N PRO A 37 20.28 -17.47 -3.82
CA PRO A 37 19.90 -18.89 -3.83
C PRO A 37 19.13 -19.37 -2.61
N ALA A 38 19.25 -18.69 -1.47
CA ALA A 38 18.50 -19.01 -0.25
C ALA A 38 16.97 -18.95 -0.44
N LEU A 39 16.48 -18.26 -1.47
CA LEU A 39 15.06 -18.23 -1.83
C LEU A 39 14.51 -19.59 -2.27
N GLU A 40 15.34 -20.51 -2.76
CA GLU A 40 14.91 -21.82 -3.26
C GLU A 40 14.28 -22.70 -2.17
N GLY A 41 14.69 -22.53 -0.91
CA GLY A 41 14.14 -23.24 0.24
C GLY A 41 12.90 -22.59 0.86
N LEU A 42 12.50 -21.41 0.37
CA LEU A 42 11.37 -20.66 0.93
C LEU A 42 10.09 -20.91 0.12
N LYS A 43 8.95 -20.89 0.81
CA LYS A 43 7.64 -20.99 0.14
C LYS A 43 7.39 -19.71 -0.66
N LYS A 44 7.46 -19.81 -1.98
CA LYS A 44 7.02 -18.74 -2.88
C LYS A 44 5.49 -18.64 -2.83
N ILE A 45 4.99 -17.43 -2.58
CA ILE A 45 3.56 -17.12 -2.75
C ILE A 45 3.32 -16.90 -4.25
N GLU A 46 2.31 -17.56 -4.81
CA GLU A 46 1.90 -17.35 -6.19
C GLU A 46 0.95 -16.16 -6.24
N PHE A 47 1.43 -15.05 -6.79
CA PHE A 47 0.67 -13.85 -7.08
C PHE A 47 1.17 -13.24 -8.39
N ASP A 48 0.30 -12.53 -9.10
CA ASP A 48 0.60 -11.78 -10.34
C ASP A 48 0.76 -10.27 -10.09
N GLY A 49 0.32 -9.80 -8.92
CA GLY A 49 0.53 -8.45 -8.43
C GLY A 49 0.46 -8.35 -6.90
N VAL A 50 1.06 -7.29 -6.35
CA VAL A 50 0.90 -6.85 -4.96
C VAL A 50 0.50 -5.38 -4.98
N GLY A 51 -0.51 -5.03 -4.18
CA GLY A 51 -0.83 -3.66 -3.81
C GLY A 51 -0.53 -3.44 -2.33
N GLU A 52 0.28 -2.44 -2.02
CA GLU A 52 0.60 -2.04 -0.64
C GLU A 52 -0.08 -0.72 -0.30
N PHE A 53 -0.73 -0.66 0.86
CA PHE A 53 -1.40 0.53 1.36
C PHE A 53 -0.85 0.89 2.74
N LEU A 54 -0.09 1.99 2.80
CA LEU A 54 0.32 2.58 4.07
C LEU A 54 -0.77 3.53 4.56
N MET A 55 -1.32 3.24 5.73
CA MET A 55 -2.46 3.97 6.29
C MET A 55 -2.18 4.43 7.72
N PRO A 56 -2.74 5.58 8.14
CA PRO A 56 -2.56 6.08 9.50
C PRO A 56 -3.24 5.21 10.56
N ASP A 57 -4.33 4.53 10.19
CA ASP A 57 -5.05 3.58 11.05
C ASP A 57 -5.86 2.57 10.21
N GLY A 58 -6.29 1.47 10.85
CA GLY A 58 -7.06 0.42 10.18
C GLY A 58 -8.49 0.82 9.75
N LEU A 59 -9.03 1.93 10.26
CA LEU A 59 -10.35 2.44 9.83
C LEU A 59 -10.25 3.23 8.52
N CYS A 60 -9.06 3.69 8.14
CA CYS A 60 -8.84 4.43 6.91
C CYS A 60 -9.32 3.66 5.68
N PHE A 61 -9.02 2.35 5.59
CA PHE A 61 -9.47 1.53 4.47
C PHE A 61 -10.99 1.39 4.43
N GLN A 62 -11.64 1.17 5.57
CA GLN A 62 -13.10 1.09 5.63
C GLN A 62 -13.74 2.41 5.18
N ARG A 63 -13.25 3.55 5.67
CA ARG A 63 -13.75 4.87 5.26
C ARG A 63 -13.55 5.12 3.77
N ALA A 64 -12.44 4.67 3.19
CA ALA A 64 -12.21 4.74 1.75
C ALA A 64 -13.24 3.91 0.98
N ARG A 65 -13.61 2.72 1.46
CA ARG A 65 -14.65 1.87 0.83
C ARG A 65 -16.07 2.44 0.93
N GLU A 66 -16.33 3.27 1.93
CA GLU A 66 -17.62 3.96 2.13
C GLU A 66 -17.72 5.28 1.35
N ASP A 67 -16.63 5.72 0.72
CA ASP A 67 -16.59 6.95 -0.07
C ASP A 67 -17.30 6.77 -1.43
N LEU A 68 -18.18 7.72 -1.78
CA LEU A 68 -18.96 7.68 -3.02
C LEU A 68 -18.08 7.71 -4.28
N TYR A 69 -16.94 8.40 -4.24
CA TYR A 69 -16.00 8.41 -5.36
C TYR A 69 -15.32 7.05 -5.49
N TYR A 70 -14.92 6.42 -4.38
CA TYR A 70 -14.36 5.07 -4.43
C TYR A 70 -15.35 4.09 -5.05
N GLU A 71 -16.61 4.10 -4.60
CA GLU A 71 -17.65 3.23 -5.13
C GLU A 71 -17.90 3.46 -6.63
N GLN A 72 -17.95 4.71 -7.07
CA GLN A 72 -18.32 5.06 -8.44
C GLN A 72 -17.17 4.90 -9.45
N PHE A 73 -15.93 5.09 -9.02
CA PHE A 73 -14.80 5.22 -9.95
C PHE A 73 -13.66 4.23 -9.70
N ILE A 74 -13.43 3.79 -8.46
CA ILE A 74 -12.30 2.92 -8.13
C ILE A 74 -12.72 1.46 -8.10
N LEU A 75 -13.77 1.15 -7.34
CA LEU A 75 -14.27 -0.23 -7.19
C LEU A 75 -14.60 -0.94 -8.52
N PRO A 76 -15.19 -0.29 -9.54
CA PRO A 76 -15.43 -0.94 -10.83
C PRO A 76 -14.15 -1.36 -11.54
N ASP A 77 -13.11 -0.52 -11.49
CA ASP A 77 -11.81 -0.82 -12.10
C ASP A 77 -11.10 -1.94 -11.32
N GLU A 78 -11.12 -1.88 -9.99
CA GLU A 78 -10.58 -2.95 -9.15
C GLU A 78 -11.25 -4.30 -9.42
N ASN A 79 -12.58 -4.35 -9.54
CA ASN A 79 -13.31 -5.59 -9.84
C ASN A 79 -13.02 -6.13 -11.26
N ARG A 80 -12.55 -5.27 -12.17
CA ARG A 80 -12.12 -5.68 -13.51
C ARG A 80 -10.68 -6.19 -13.52
N LEU A 81 -9.83 -5.63 -12.66
CA LEU A 81 -8.40 -5.91 -12.62
C LEU A 81 -8.05 -7.04 -11.66
N PHE A 82 -8.81 -7.23 -10.58
CA PHE A 82 -8.50 -8.15 -9.50
C PHE A 82 -9.53 -9.26 -9.36
N GLU A 83 -9.06 -10.49 -9.28
CA GLU A 83 -9.87 -11.63 -8.85
C GLU A 83 -9.90 -11.67 -7.32
N TRP A 84 -10.81 -10.91 -6.72
CA TRP A 84 -10.89 -10.77 -5.25
C TRP A 84 -11.06 -12.09 -4.48
N GLN A 85 -11.58 -13.14 -5.12
CA GLN A 85 -11.78 -14.45 -4.49
C GLN A 85 -10.46 -15.21 -4.28
N SER A 86 -9.43 -14.94 -5.09
CA SER A 86 -8.10 -15.55 -4.97
C SER A 86 -7.10 -14.65 -4.24
N ALA A 87 -7.48 -13.40 -3.94
CA ALA A 87 -6.63 -12.44 -3.24
C ALA A 87 -6.26 -12.92 -1.82
N GLN A 88 -5.00 -12.71 -1.46
CA GLN A 88 -4.46 -12.94 -0.11
C GLN A 88 -4.07 -11.59 0.50
N TRP A 89 -4.23 -11.44 1.81
CA TRP A 89 -3.92 -10.21 2.53
C TRP A 89 -2.94 -10.46 3.67
N MET A 90 -2.12 -9.44 3.94
CA MET A 90 -1.19 -9.38 5.07
C MET A 90 -1.42 -8.05 5.80
N VAL A 91 -1.27 -8.05 7.12
CA VAL A 91 -1.22 -6.82 7.92
C VAL A 91 0.10 -6.80 8.68
N GLY A 92 0.78 -5.67 8.59
CA GLY A 92 1.96 -5.33 9.39
C GLY A 92 1.81 -3.94 10.00
N TRP A 93 2.75 -3.56 10.85
CA TRP A 93 2.89 -2.20 11.35
C TRP A 93 4.33 -1.76 11.20
N GLU A 94 4.53 -0.45 11.03
CA GLU A 94 5.83 0.19 11.06
C GLU A 94 5.92 1.02 12.34
N GLU A 95 7.01 0.86 13.09
CA GLU A 95 7.29 1.68 14.27
C GLU A 95 8.19 2.85 13.86
N VAL A 96 7.72 4.08 14.11
CA VAL A 96 8.46 5.29 13.80
C VAL A 96 8.63 6.11 15.08
N TYR A 97 9.87 6.30 15.50
CA TYR A 97 10.21 7.08 16.69
C TYR A 97 10.35 8.56 16.30
N ILE A 98 9.64 9.44 17.01
CA ILE A 98 9.63 10.88 16.73
C ILE A 98 10.08 11.66 17.96
N LYS A 99 11.13 12.47 17.81
CA LYS A 99 11.64 13.39 18.84
C LYS A 99 11.75 14.80 18.26
N ASP A 100 11.16 15.78 18.92
CA ASP A 100 11.14 17.19 18.48
C ASP A 100 10.66 17.38 17.02
N GLY A 101 9.66 16.59 16.61
CA GLY A 101 9.09 16.63 15.26
C GLY A 101 9.97 16.03 14.16
N LYS A 102 11.04 15.31 14.53
CA LYS A 102 11.92 14.61 13.59
C LYS A 102 11.88 13.10 13.85
N ILE A 103 11.93 12.33 12.77
CA ILE A 103 12.13 10.88 12.84
C ILE A 103 13.54 10.63 13.41
N VAL A 104 13.62 9.80 14.44
CA VAL A 104 14.87 9.38 15.09
C VAL A 104 14.99 7.86 15.03
N GLU A 105 16.21 7.34 15.15
CA GLU A 105 16.43 5.91 15.35
C GLU A 105 15.98 5.50 16.76
N ASP A 106 15.58 4.24 16.93
CA ASP A 106 15.31 3.67 18.25
C ASP A 106 16.63 3.49 19.00
N ASP A 107 16.80 4.19 20.11
CA ASP A 107 18.05 4.17 20.90
C ASP A 107 18.16 2.94 21.84
N GLY A 108 17.15 2.07 21.90
CA GLY A 108 17.17 0.82 22.67
C GLY A 108 16.99 0.96 24.18
#